data_AF-A0A814NMG1-F1
#
_entry.id   AF-A0A814NMG1-F1
#
_cell.length_a   1.000
_cell.length_b   1.000
_cell.length_c   1.000
_cell.angle_alpha   90.00
_cell.angle_beta   90.00
_cell.angle_gamma   90.00
#
_symmetry.space_group_name_H-M   'P 1'
#
loop_
_entity.id
_entity.type
_entity.pdbx_description
1 polymer ?
#
loop_
_entity_poly.entity_id
_entity_poly.type
_entity_poly.pdbx_seq_one_letter_code
_entity_poly.pdbx_strand_id
1 'polypeptide(L)'
;MIPASNNRILFILDLLPKEIVYTIFEFLWAHDILYSFLHISNYFNNILLTYQNYHINFKSILKRQFDLVCHFIRPNQITSLILSDNNETPGQSKTFLSFFPIEQFINLRAITLFDIENDSHSLFFNIRQLKYLNYFETDTLSHLWMIETIPQLKQLIVNNYVDNDYNHESLLNSISFSHLCKLTLPYCSYVQLRRILCCAPKLTSLNISLIISDCTGIDYFAEQHQETPLIINHLTMSIKTFSKLKNTCQSFFFY
;
A
#
# COMPACT_ATOMS: atom_id res chain seq x y z
N MET A 1 -44.18 6.08 41.64
CA MET A 1 -43.27 6.01 40.47
C MET A 1 -42.24 4.93 40.76
N ILE A 2 -42.39 3.77 40.15
CA ILE A 2 -41.39 2.69 40.22
C ILE A 2 -40.33 3.04 39.18
N PRO A 3 -39.04 3.17 39.53
CA PRO A 3 -38.01 3.36 38.52
C PRO A 3 -38.04 2.11 37.63
N ALA A 4 -38.22 2.31 36.32
CA ALA A 4 -38.15 1.24 35.35
C ALA A 4 -36.84 0.49 35.59
N SER A 5 -36.95 -0.72 36.13
CA SER A 5 -35.83 -1.63 36.27
C SER A 5 -35.35 -1.88 34.85
N ASN A 6 -34.25 -1.23 34.49
CA ASN A 6 -33.49 -1.53 33.28
C ASN A 6 -33.07 -2.99 33.41
N ASN A 7 -33.92 -3.89 32.91
CA ASN A 7 -33.61 -5.27 32.63
C ASN A 7 -32.55 -5.24 31.53
N ARG A 8 -31.31 -4.97 31.93
CA ARG A 8 -30.14 -5.16 31.10
C ARG A 8 -30.08 -6.65 30.85
N ILE A 9 -30.51 -7.05 29.66
CA ILE A 9 -30.13 -8.33 29.10
C ILE A 9 -28.60 -8.29 29.08
N LEU A 10 -28.00 -8.99 30.03
CA LEU A 10 -26.57 -9.14 30.11
C LEU A 10 -26.20 -10.06 28.94
N PHE A 11 -25.64 -9.49 27.89
CA PHE A 11 -25.10 -10.30 26.80
C PHE A 11 -23.88 -11.03 27.34
N ILE A 12 -23.80 -12.35 27.14
CA ILE A 12 -22.64 -13.15 27.57
C ILE A 12 -21.33 -12.56 27.03
N LEU A 13 -21.40 -11.95 25.84
CA LEU A 13 -20.26 -11.26 25.21
C LEU A 13 -19.77 -10.03 25.99
N ASP A 14 -20.62 -9.38 26.81
CA ASP A 14 -20.23 -8.24 27.65
C ASP A 14 -19.28 -8.65 28.78
N LEU A 15 -19.16 -9.95 29.05
CA LEU A 15 -18.27 -10.50 30.07
C LEU A 15 -16.87 -10.83 29.52
N LEU A 16 -16.66 -10.75 28.21
CA LEU A 16 -15.35 -10.99 27.61
C LEU A 16 -14.40 -9.85 27.97
N PRO A 17 -13.15 -10.11 28.37
CA PRO A 17 -12.14 -9.06 28.50
C PRO A 17 -11.96 -8.32 27.17
N LYS A 18 -11.77 -7.00 27.23
CA LYS A 18 -11.66 -6.15 26.03
C LYS A 18 -10.49 -6.58 25.14
N GLU A 19 -9.45 -7.18 25.71
CA GLU A 19 -8.29 -7.68 24.99
C GLU A 19 -8.69 -8.80 24.03
N ILE A 20 -9.58 -9.70 24.45
CA ILE A 20 -10.12 -10.76 23.59
C ILE A 20 -10.96 -10.17 22.47
N VAL A 21 -11.77 -9.16 22.78
CA VAL A 21 -12.57 -8.44 21.76
C VAL A 21 -11.67 -7.74 20.75
N TYR A 22 -10.60 -7.07 21.19
CA TYR A 22 -9.63 -6.45 20.31
C TYR A 22 -8.93 -7.48 19.42
N THR A 23 -8.54 -8.63 19.95
CA THR A 23 -7.98 -9.73 19.13
C THR A 23 -8.98 -10.21 18.08
N ILE A 24 -10.28 -10.29 18.38
CA ILE A 24 -11.30 -10.62 17.38
C ILE A 24 -11.36 -9.53 16.30
N PHE A 25 -11.32 -8.25 16.70
CA PHE A 25 -11.38 -7.11 15.78
C PHE A 25 -10.18 -7.04 14.83
N GLU A 26 -9.02 -7.59 15.18
CA GLU A 26 -7.86 -7.66 14.28
C GLU A 26 -8.12 -8.48 13.02
N PHE A 27 -9.11 -9.38 13.03
CA PHE A 27 -9.48 -10.20 11.88
C PHE A 27 -10.64 -9.65 11.05
N LEU A 28 -11.19 -8.49 11.43
CA LEU A 28 -12.39 -7.91 10.82
C LEU A 28 -12.09 -6.54 10.19
N TRP A 29 -12.81 -6.21 9.12
CA TRP A 29 -12.80 -4.86 8.61
C TRP A 29 -13.62 -3.93 9.50
N ALA A 30 -13.30 -2.64 9.44
CA ALA A 30 -13.94 -1.66 10.30
C ALA A 30 -15.46 -1.59 10.11
N HIS A 31 -15.96 -1.75 8.87
CA HIS A 31 -17.40 -1.80 8.63
C HIS A 31 -18.04 -3.06 9.23
N ASP A 32 -17.40 -4.24 9.15
CA ASP A 32 -17.90 -5.46 9.78
C ASP A 32 -18.00 -5.31 11.29
N ILE A 33 -16.99 -4.68 11.90
CA ILE A 33 -16.98 -4.37 13.33
C ILE A 33 -18.16 -3.46 13.69
N LEU A 34 -18.35 -2.36 12.96
CA LEU A 34 -19.44 -1.43 13.23
C LEU A 34 -20.81 -2.08 13.03
N TYR A 35 -21.04 -2.79 11.93
CA TYR A 35 -22.32 -3.48 11.69
C TYR A 35 -22.62 -4.53 12.74
N SER A 36 -21.59 -5.23 13.21
CA SER A 36 -21.76 -6.37 14.12
C SER A 36 -21.81 -5.98 15.58
N PHE A 37 -21.24 -4.84 16.00
CA PHE A 37 -21.08 -4.52 17.43
C PHE A 37 -21.63 -3.14 17.84
N LEU A 38 -21.90 -2.25 16.88
CA LEU A 38 -22.46 -0.94 17.20
C LEU A 38 -23.88 -1.07 17.76
N HIS A 39 -24.16 -0.36 18.84
CA HIS A 39 -25.46 -0.36 19.53
C HIS A 39 -25.93 -1.72 20.09
N ILE A 40 -25.08 -2.75 20.14
CA ILE A 40 -25.39 -4.00 20.85
C ILE A 40 -25.48 -3.76 22.36
N SER A 41 -24.44 -3.16 22.93
CA SER A 41 -24.37 -2.87 24.37
C SER A 41 -23.49 -1.66 24.63
N ASN A 42 -23.64 -1.07 25.82
CA ASN A 42 -22.75 0.02 26.26
C ASN A 42 -21.30 -0.42 26.36
N TYR A 43 -21.06 -1.70 26.66
CA TYR A 43 -19.73 -2.27 26.71
C TYR A 43 -19.05 -2.22 25.34
N PHE A 44 -19.70 -2.73 24.29
CA PHE A 44 -19.15 -2.68 22.93
C PHE A 44 -19.03 -1.25 22.41
N ASN A 45 -19.99 -0.37 22.68
CA ASN A 45 -19.86 1.04 22.29
C ASN A 45 -18.61 1.69 22.91
N ASN A 46 -18.28 1.40 24.17
CA ASN A 46 -17.06 1.89 24.82
C ASN A 46 -15.78 1.28 24.22
N ILE A 47 -15.82 -0.01 23.84
CA ILE A 47 -14.73 -0.66 23.11
C ILE A 47 -14.50 0.02 21.76
N LEU A 48 -15.54 0.24 20.98
CA LEU A 48 -15.46 0.86 19.65
C LEU A 48 -14.85 2.27 19.71
N LEU A 49 -15.18 3.03 20.75
CA LEU A 49 -14.64 4.38 20.99
C LEU A 49 -13.15 4.40 21.37
N THR A 50 -12.65 3.31 21.96
CA THR A 50 -11.27 3.23 22.48
C THR A 50 -10.34 2.42 21.58
N TYR A 51 -10.87 1.54 20.73
CA TYR A 51 -10.09 0.74 19.79
C TYR A 51 -9.33 1.62 18.79
N GLN A 52 -8.02 1.39 18.62
CA GLN A 52 -7.12 2.24 17.81
C GLN A 52 -6.51 1.51 16.61
N ASN A 53 -7.00 0.32 16.27
CA ASN A 53 -6.40 -0.54 15.25
C ASN A 53 -7.40 -0.94 14.17
N TYR A 54 -8.17 0.03 13.65
CA TYR A 54 -9.10 -0.24 12.56
C TYR A 54 -8.37 -0.42 11.23
N HIS A 55 -8.79 -1.46 10.53
CA HIS A 55 -8.44 -1.74 9.15
C HIS A 55 -9.64 -1.38 8.27
N ILE A 56 -9.46 -0.43 7.35
CA ILE A 56 -10.51 0.04 6.45
C ILE A 56 -10.23 -0.47 5.04
N ASN A 57 -11.27 -0.99 4.41
CA ASN A 57 -11.24 -1.39 3.01
C ASN A 57 -12.39 -0.75 2.23
N PHE A 58 -12.06 0.15 1.31
CA PHE A 58 -13.00 0.83 0.43
C PHE A 58 -12.96 0.36 -1.03
N LYS A 59 -12.29 -0.75 -1.35
CA LYS A 59 -12.15 -1.21 -2.74
C LYS A 59 -13.48 -1.45 -3.48
N SER A 60 -14.46 -2.00 -2.76
CA SER A 60 -15.79 -2.35 -3.28
C SER A 60 -16.84 -2.15 -2.17
N ILE A 61 -16.69 -1.07 -1.39
CA ILE A 61 -17.54 -0.83 -0.23
C ILE A 61 -18.92 -0.32 -0.64
N LEU A 62 -19.98 -0.81 0.01
CA LEU A 62 -21.32 -0.25 -0.19
C LEU A 62 -21.40 1.16 0.38
N LYS A 63 -22.13 2.06 -0.28
CA LYS A 63 -22.30 3.45 0.17
C LYS A 63 -22.73 3.58 1.63
N ARG A 64 -23.70 2.76 2.07
CA ARG A 64 -24.15 2.74 3.47
C ARG A 64 -23.04 2.32 4.45
N GLN A 65 -22.17 1.39 4.06
CA GLN A 65 -21.03 0.97 4.88
C GLN A 65 -19.95 2.06 4.93
N PHE A 66 -19.69 2.72 3.80
CA PHE A 66 -18.79 3.87 3.73
C PHE A 66 -19.26 5.00 4.66
N ASP A 67 -20.54 5.39 4.56
CA ASP A 67 -21.09 6.46 5.39
C ASP A 67 -21.05 6.11 6.87
N LEU A 68 -21.28 4.84 7.22
CA LEU A 68 -21.16 4.36 8.59
C LEU A 68 -19.72 4.49 9.12
N VAL A 69 -18.73 4.08 8.34
CA VAL A 69 -17.31 4.22 8.70
C VAL A 69 -16.94 5.69 8.89
N CYS A 70 -17.32 6.56 7.95
CA CYS A 70 -17.07 8.00 8.03
C CYS A 70 -17.77 8.66 9.21
N HIS A 71 -18.89 8.14 9.68
CA HIS A 71 -19.59 8.73 10.83
C HIS A 71 -18.95 8.35 12.17
N PHE A 72 -18.46 7.11 12.31
CA PHE A 72 -18.10 6.56 13.62
C PHE A 72 -16.59 6.43 13.87
N ILE A 73 -15.76 6.33 12.83
CA ILE A 73 -14.32 6.09 12.99
C ILE A 73 -13.55 7.39 12.91
N ARG A 74 -12.68 7.62 13.90
CA ARG A 74 -11.78 8.77 13.91
C ARG A 74 -10.48 8.44 13.17
N PRO A 75 -9.86 9.41 12.46
CA PRO A 75 -8.63 9.18 11.71
C PRO A 75 -7.48 8.59 12.52
N ASN A 76 -7.35 8.99 13.78
CA ASN A 76 -6.30 8.49 14.67
C ASN A 76 -6.49 7.02 15.07
N GLN A 77 -7.65 6.41 14.85
CA GLN A 77 -7.90 5.00 15.15
C GLN A 77 -7.56 4.07 13.97
N ILE A 78 -7.16 4.62 12.82
CA ILE A 78 -6.96 3.87 11.58
C ILE A 78 -5.47 3.53 11.43
N THR A 79 -5.17 2.25 11.24
CA THR A 79 -3.80 1.74 11.06
C THR A 79 -3.53 1.20 9.66
N SER A 80 -4.58 0.80 8.96
CA SER A 80 -4.53 0.33 7.58
C SER A 80 -5.69 0.89 6.77
N LEU A 81 -5.41 1.39 5.58
CA LEU A 81 -6.39 2.00 4.69
C LEU A 81 -6.23 1.46 3.27
N ILE A 82 -7.32 0.96 2.70
CA ILE A 82 -7.40 0.62 1.28
C ILE A 82 -8.39 1.58 0.62
N LEU A 83 -7.90 2.34 -0.35
CA LEU A 83 -8.69 3.30 -1.13
C LEU A 83 -8.82 2.81 -2.57
N SER A 84 -9.92 3.20 -3.20
CA SER A 84 -10.23 2.84 -4.57
C SER A 84 -11.16 3.87 -5.19
N ASP A 85 -10.83 4.36 -6.38
CA ASP A 85 -11.72 5.18 -7.21
C ASP A 85 -12.09 4.48 -8.53
N ASN A 86 -12.13 3.14 -8.51
CA ASN A 86 -12.60 2.34 -9.63
C ASN A 86 -14.09 2.60 -9.97
N ASN A 87 -14.59 1.90 -10.99
CA ASN A 87 -15.99 2.04 -11.46
C ASN A 87 -17.06 1.73 -10.39
N GLU A 88 -16.75 0.95 -9.34
CA GLU A 88 -17.68 0.63 -8.26
C GLU A 88 -17.70 1.72 -7.17
N THR A 89 -16.59 2.43 -6.97
CA THR A 89 -16.42 3.42 -5.90
C THR A 89 -15.89 4.78 -6.40
N PRO A 90 -16.44 5.36 -7.48
CA PRO A 90 -15.87 6.55 -8.10
C PRO A 90 -15.87 7.75 -7.14
N GLY A 91 -14.70 8.38 -6.99
CA GLY A 91 -14.50 9.59 -6.16
C GLY A 91 -14.68 9.39 -4.65
N GLN A 92 -14.82 8.15 -4.16
CA GLN A 92 -14.97 7.90 -2.73
C GLN A 92 -13.71 8.23 -1.95
N SER A 93 -12.53 8.03 -2.53
CA SER A 93 -11.25 8.33 -1.88
C SER A 93 -11.10 9.83 -1.66
N LYS A 94 -11.38 10.64 -2.69
CA LYS A 94 -11.44 12.10 -2.59
C LYS A 94 -12.46 12.57 -1.56
N THR A 95 -13.65 11.96 -1.55
CA THR A 95 -14.72 12.27 -0.58
C THR A 95 -14.25 11.97 0.85
N PHE A 96 -13.64 10.81 1.07
CA PHE A 96 -13.11 10.42 2.38
C PHE A 96 -12.04 11.38 2.89
N LEU A 97 -11.08 11.74 2.04
CA LEU A 97 -10.00 12.66 2.38
C LEU A 97 -10.49 14.11 2.56
N SER A 98 -11.64 14.48 1.99
CA SER A 98 -12.28 15.77 2.26
C SER A 98 -12.86 15.85 3.68
N PHE A 99 -13.32 14.73 4.23
CA PHE A 99 -13.78 14.65 5.63
C PHE A 99 -12.62 14.56 6.62
N PHE A 100 -11.55 13.88 6.20
CA PHE A 100 -10.41 13.58 7.06
C PHE A 100 -9.10 14.00 6.39
N PRO A 101 -8.56 15.17 6.77
CA PRO A 101 -7.23 15.58 6.36
C PRO A 101 -6.19 14.51 6.72
N ILE A 102 -5.26 14.25 5.79
CA ILE A 102 -4.34 13.12 5.87
C ILE A 102 -3.38 13.21 7.09
N GLU A 103 -3.14 14.42 7.59
CA GLU A 103 -2.31 14.69 8.77
C GLU A 103 -2.93 14.12 10.06
N GLN A 104 -4.24 13.88 10.08
CA GLN A 104 -4.94 13.34 11.25
C GLN A 104 -4.70 11.83 11.45
N PHE A 105 -4.18 11.14 10.44
CA PHE A 105 -3.97 9.69 10.44
C PHE A 105 -2.67 9.29 11.14
N ILE A 106 -2.44 9.78 12.35
CA ILE A 106 -1.16 9.64 13.09
C ILE A 106 -0.70 8.20 13.32
N ASN A 107 -1.63 7.23 13.29
CA ASN A 107 -1.37 5.81 13.51
C ASN A 107 -1.31 4.99 12.23
N LEU A 108 -1.58 5.59 11.06
CA LEU A 108 -1.65 4.89 9.78
C LEU A 108 -0.28 4.32 9.39
N ARG A 109 -0.21 3.02 9.16
CA ARG A 109 1.03 2.30 8.82
C ARG A 109 0.98 1.66 7.45
N ALA A 110 -0.21 1.34 6.96
CA ALA A 110 -0.39 0.66 5.69
C ALA A 110 -1.40 1.40 4.83
N ILE A 111 -1.04 1.64 3.58
CA ILE A 111 -1.94 2.17 2.56
C ILE A 111 -1.88 1.25 1.34
N THR A 112 -3.05 0.97 0.78
CA THR A 112 -3.18 0.37 -0.54
C THR A 112 -4.08 1.24 -1.41
N LEU A 113 -3.63 1.57 -2.61
CA LEU A 113 -4.32 2.46 -3.54
C LEU A 113 -4.67 1.69 -4.82
N PHE A 114 -5.92 1.80 -5.25
CA PHE A 114 -6.45 1.21 -6.48
C PHE A 114 -7.06 2.31 -7.34
N ASP A 115 -6.60 2.43 -8.58
CA ASP A 115 -7.14 3.36 -9.59
C ASP A 115 -7.48 4.77 -9.03
N ILE A 116 -6.60 5.38 -8.22
CA ILE A 116 -6.84 6.70 -7.62
C ILE A 116 -6.54 7.80 -8.63
N GLU A 117 -7.35 8.86 -8.63
CA GLU A 117 -7.11 10.05 -9.46
C GLU A 117 -5.75 10.71 -9.11
N ASN A 118 -4.96 11.07 -10.14
CA ASN A 118 -3.59 11.61 -10.03
C ASN A 118 -3.42 12.75 -9.00
N ASP A 119 -4.40 13.65 -8.87
CA ASP A 119 -4.33 14.78 -7.95
C ASP A 119 -4.25 14.37 -6.47
N SER A 120 -4.78 13.19 -6.13
CA SER A 120 -4.86 12.70 -4.74
C SER A 120 -3.56 12.05 -4.25
N HIS A 121 -2.65 11.68 -5.16
CA HIS A 121 -1.40 11.00 -4.82
C HIS A 121 -0.54 11.83 -3.87
N SER A 122 -0.44 13.13 -4.15
CA SER A 122 0.39 14.07 -3.39
C SER A 122 0.08 14.08 -1.88
N LEU A 123 -1.17 13.78 -1.51
CA LEU A 123 -1.65 13.82 -0.13
C LEU A 123 -1.00 12.71 0.72
N PHE A 124 -0.75 11.53 0.15
CA PHE A 124 -0.29 10.38 0.92
C PHE A 124 1.18 10.46 1.33
N PHE A 125 1.96 11.34 0.69
CA PHE A 125 3.39 11.51 0.98
C PHE A 125 3.67 12.31 2.26
N ASN A 126 2.67 13.03 2.79
CA ASN A 126 2.78 13.71 4.07
C ASN A 126 2.78 12.74 5.28
N ILE A 127 2.55 11.44 5.05
CA ILE A 127 2.39 10.42 6.09
C ILE A 127 3.74 9.80 6.44
N ARG A 128 4.51 10.53 7.25
CA ARG A 128 5.89 10.13 7.63
C ARG A 128 5.99 8.78 8.37
N GLN A 129 4.89 8.34 8.96
CA GLN A 129 4.77 7.13 9.76
C GLN A 129 4.45 5.87 8.95
N LEU A 130 4.20 6.02 7.64
CA LEU A 130 3.81 4.94 6.74
C LEU A 130 4.94 3.92 6.59
N LYS A 131 4.60 2.64 6.70
CA LYS A 131 5.54 1.51 6.63
C LYS A 131 5.32 0.64 5.40
N TYR A 132 4.07 0.55 4.94
CA TYR A 132 3.66 -0.30 3.83
C TYR A 132 2.85 0.53 2.86
N LEU A 133 3.26 0.52 1.60
CA LEU A 133 2.57 1.22 0.52
C LEU A 133 2.43 0.28 -0.66
N ASN A 134 1.20 0.09 -1.10
CA ASN A 134 0.88 -0.72 -2.26
C ASN A 134 0.10 0.13 -3.27
N TYR A 135 0.58 0.17 -4.50
CA TYR A 135 -0.07 0.84 -5.62
C TYR A 135 -0.56 -0.18 -6.63
N PHE A 136 -1.79 -0.02 -7.07
CA PHE A 136 -2.43 -0.84 -8.09
C PHE A 136 -3.14 0.09 -9.09
N GLU A 137 -2.37 0.86 -9.86
CA GLU A 137 -2.90 1.82 -10.83
C GLU A 137 -2.09 1.83 -12.11
N THR A 138 -2.70 2.30 -13.19
CA THR A 138 -2.14 2.25 -14.54
C THR A 138 -0.97 3.21 -14.79
N ASP A 139 -0.88 4.35 -14.08
CA ASP A 139 0.12 5.43 -14.30
C ASP A 139 1.01 5.72 -13.06
N THR A 140 1.43 4.67 -12.36
CA THR A 140 2.04 4.79 -11.01
C THR A 140 3.46 5.35 -10.98
N LEU A 141 4.22 5.31 -12.08
CA LEU A 141 5.66 5.61 -12.03
C LEU A 141 5.96 7.09 -11.81
N SER A 142 5.11 7.98 -12.32
CA SER A 142 5.28 9.44 -12.25
C SER A 142 5.35 9.97 -10.81
N HIS A 143 4.84 9.21 -9.84
CA HIS A 143 4.78 9.60 -8.43
C HIS A 143 5.80 8.89 -7.53
N LEU A 144 6.57 7.91 -8.05
CA LEU A 144 7.47 7.12 -7.21
C LEU A 144 8.61 7.94 -6.61
N TRP A 145 9.03 9.05 -7.24
CA TRP A 145 10.06 9.93 -6.69
C TRP A 145 9.70 10.47 -5.31
N MET A 146 8.41 10.57 -5.01
CA MET A 146 7.92 11.06 -3.71
C MET A 146 8.12 10.04 -2.59
N ILE A 147 8.46 8.78 -2.87
CA ILE A 147 8.75 7.75 -1.85
C ILE A 147 9.92 8.14 -0.95
N GLU A 148 10.88 8.92 -1.45
CA GLU A 148 12.00 9.43 -0.66
C GLU A 148 11.54 10.27 0.55
N THR A 149 10.35 10.86 0.47
CA THR A 149 9.75 11.66 1.54
C THR A 149 9.16 10.82 2.68
N ILE A 150 9.10 9.50 2.54
CA ILE A 150 8.53 8.56 3.52
C ILE A 150 9.68 7.76 4.18
N PRO A 151 10.36 8.31 5.21
CA PRO A 151 11.58 7.71 5.77
C PRO A 151 11.34 6.37 6.47
N GLN A 152 10.10 6.06 6.85
CA GLN A 152 9.73 4.82 7.54
C GLN A 152 9.25 3.71 6.59
N LEU A 153 9.23 3.96 5.28
CA LEU A 153 8.72 3.00 4.31
C LEU A 153 9.62 1.77 4.25
N LYS A 154 9.06 0.61 4.62
CA LYS A 154 9.77 -0.68 4.63
C LYS A 154 9.39 -1.53 3.45
N GLN A 155 8.19 -1.38 2.92
CA GLN A 155 7.69 -2.16 1.82
C GLN A 155 6.98 -1.27 0.81
N LEU A 156 7.33 -1.49 -0.45
CA LEU A 156 6.68 -0.91 -1.61
C LEU A 156 6.26 -2.04 -2.54
N ILE A 157 4.99 -2.04 -2.90
CA ILE A 157 4.45 -2.91 -3.95
C ILE A 157 3.86 -2.01 -5.02
N VAL A 158 4.30 -2.18 -6.26
CA VAL A 158 3.70 -1.54 -7.43
C VAL A 158 3.19 -2.67 -8.31
N ASN A 159 1.88 -2.71 -8.49
CA ASN A 159 1.14 -3.78 -9.17
C ASN A 159 0.17 -3.16 -10.18
N ASN A 160 0.70 -2.52 -11.20
CA ASN A 160 0.04 -2.41 -12.50
C ASN A 160 1.02 -1.80 -13.48
N TYR A 161 0.90 -2.19 -14.74
CA TYR A 161 1.56 -1.51 -15.85
C TYR A 161 0.83 -1.84 -17.13
N VAL A 162 0.33 -0.82 -17.79
CA VAL A 162 0.18 -0.83 -19.24
C VAL A 162 0.40 0.60 -19.71
N ASP A 163 1.65 0.96 -20.01
CA ASP A 163 1.84 1.89 -21.12
C ASP A 163 3.11 1.56 -21.90
N ASN A 164 2.98 1.53 -23.23
CA ASN A 164 4.04 1.17 -24.17
C ASN A 164 5.07 2.30 -24.37
N ASP A 165 5.01 3.35 -23.54
CA ASP A 165 5.87 4.51 -23.66
C ASP A 165 7.18 4.28 -22.88
N TYR A 166 8.25 4.02 -23.62
CA TYR A 166 9.58 3.67 -23.12
C TYR A 166 10.30 4.80 -22.36
N ASN A 167 9.69 5.98 -22.21
CA ASN A 167 10.33 7.16 -21.62
C ASN A 167 10.43 7.16 -20.07
N HIS A 168 9.98 6.11 -19.39
CA HIS A 168 10.04 6.01 -17.92
C HIS A 168 11.43 5.67 -17.34
N GLU A 169 12.46 5.52 -18.18
CA GLU A 169 13.84 5.27 -17.70
C GLU A 169 14.32 6.34 -16.70
N SER A 170 13.84 7.59 -16.79
CA SER A 170 14.34 8.70 -15.95
C SER A 170 13.90 8.64 -14.48
N LEU A 171 12.73 8.07 -14.16
CA LEU A 171 12.10 8.23 -12.84
C LEU A 171 12.70 7.30 -11.78
N LEU A 172 12.84 6.01 -12.08
CA LEU A 172 13.55 5.10 -11.17
C LEU A 172 15.06 5.46 -11.09
N ASN A 173 15.56 6.20 -12.07
CA ASN A 173 16.91 6.74 -12.14
C ASN A 173 17.15 8.00 -11.29
N SER A 174 16.23 8.41 -10.43
CA SER A 174 16.52 9.43 -9.41
C SER A 174 16.39 8.90 -7.98
N ILE A 175 15.69 7.78 -7.77
CA ILE A 175 15.18 7.38 -6.46
C ILE A 175 16.21 6.61 -5.62
N SER A 176 16.31 7.00 -4.34
CA SER A 176 17.07 6.33 -3.28
C SER A 176 16.17 5.49 -2.38
N PHE A 177 16.35 4.17 -2.41
CA PHE A 177 15.60 3.21 -1.60
C PHE A 177 16.32 2.85 -0.28
N SER A 178 16.90 3.84 0.37
CA SER A 178 17.81 3.65 1.53
C SER A 178 17.18 2.92 2.74
N HIS A 179 15.85 3.00 2.90
CA HIS A 179 15.10 2.40 4.01
C HIS A 179 14.32 1.14 3.62
N LEU A 180 14.20 0.87 2.32
CA LEU A 180 13.27 -0.13 1.81
C LEU A 180 13.81 -1.55 2.06
N CYS A 181 12.98 -2.40 2.66
CA CYS A 181 13.30 -3.81 2.93
C CYS A 181 12.69 -4.75 1.90
N LYS A 182 11.54 -4.38 1.31
CA LYS A 182 10.82 -5.19 0.33
C LYS A 182 10.35 -4.33 -0.83
N LEU A 183 10.63 -4.78 -2.05
CA LEU A 183 10.20 -4.13 -3.27
C LEU A 183 9.54 -5.16 -4.18
N THR A 184 8.35 -4.86 -4.66
CA THR A 184 7.68 -5.60 -5.73
C THR A 184 7.37 -4.65 -6.86
N LEU A 185 7.81 -4.99 -8.07
CA LEU A 185 7.55 -4.25 -9.30
C LEU A 185 6.99 -5.21 -10.34
N PRO A 186 6.10 -4.77 -11.24
CA PRO A 186 5.59 -5.65 -12.29
C PRO A 186 6.64 -5.86 -13.37
N TYR A 187 7.46 -4.84 -13.65
CA TYR A 187 8.47 -4.84 -14.69
C TYR A 187 9.64 -3.95 -14.27
N CYS A 188 10.82 -4.19 -14.82
CA CYS A 188 12.02 -3.40 -14.58
C CYS A 188 13.00 -3.56 -15.74
N SER A 189 13.68 -2.49 -16.13
CA SER A 189 14.78 -2.55 -17.09
C SER A 189 16.07 -3.07 -16.43
N TYR A 190 17.08 -3.50 -17.20
CA TYR A 190 18.33 -3.98 -16.61
C TYR A 190 19.11 -2.85 -15.91
N VAL A 191 19.16 -1.65 -16.51
CA VAL A 191 19.70 -0.43 -15.91
C VAL A 191 18.99 -0.11 -14.59
N GLN A 192 17.65 -0.14 -14.57
CA GLN A 192 16.86 0.12 -13.37
C GLN A 192 17.13 -0.92 -12.28
N LEU A 193 17.18 -2.21 -12.64
CA LEU A 193 17.49 -3.29 -11.70
C LEU A 193 18.87 -3.07 -11.06
N ARG A 194 19.89 -2.80 -11.88
CA ARG A 194 21.25 -2.53 -11.39
C ARG A 194 21.26 -1.36 -10.42
N ARG A 195 20.51 -0.30 -10.71
CA ARG A 195 20.38 0.86 -9.83
C ARG A 195 19.67 0.52 -8.53
N ILE A 196 18.54 -0.19 -8.57
CA ILE A 196 17.82 -0.65 -7.37
C ILE A 196 18.78 -1.43 -6.45
N LEU A 197 19.60 -2.31 -7.02
CA LEU A 197 20.59 -3.08 -6.26
C LEU A 197 21.66 -2.20 -5.59
N CYS A 198 22.06 -1.10 -6.23
CA CYS A 198 23.01 -0.14 -5.67
C CYS A 198 22.38 0.80 -4.62
N CYS A 199 21.15 1.25 -4.86
CA CYS A 199 20.48 2.30 -4.07
C CYS A 199 19.59 1.76 -2.93
N ALA A 200 19.38 0.44 -2.85
CA ALA A 200 18.55 -0.20 -1.83
C ALA A 200 19.38 -1.11 -0.89
N PRO A 201 20.27 -0.56 -0.04
CA PRO A 201 21.21 -1.36 0.73
C PRO A 201 20.55 -2.30 1.75
N LYS A 202 19.35 -1.95 2.23
CA LYS A 202 18.56 -2.72 3.22
C LYS A 202 17.57 -3.70 2.58
N LEU A 203 17.54 -3.78 1.24
CA LEU A 203 16.58 -4.62 0.55
C LEU A 203 16.85 -6.11 0.86
N THR A 204 15.81 -6.77 1.34
CA THR A 204 15.81 -8.21 1.70
C THR A 204 14.95 -9.04 0.76
N SER A 205 13.99 -8.41 0.06
CA SER A 205 13.11 -9.07 -0.88
C SER A 205 12.94 -8.18 -2.11
N LEU A 206 13.23 -8.73 -3.28
CA LEU A 206 12.98 -8.10 -4.57
C LEU A 206 12.16 -9.07 -5.42
N ASN A 207 10.97 -8.64 -5.82
CA ASN A 207 10.11 -9.39 -6.72
C ASN A 207 9.86 -8.55 -7.97
N ILE A 208 10.27 -9.05 -9.12
CA ILE A 208 10.07 -8.41 -10.42
C ILE A 208 9.43 -9.43 -11.34
N SER A 209 8.24 -9.13 -11.86
CA SER A 209 7.55 -10.07 -12.74
C SER A 209 8.22 -10.15 -14.12
N LEU A 210 8.68 -9.04 -14.70
CA LEU A 210 9.29 -9.02 -16.03
C LEU A 210 10.56 -8.15 -16.08
N ILE A 211 11.65 -8.66 -16.65
CA ILE A 211 12.84 -7.84 -16.94
C ILE A 211 12.92 -7.58 -18.44
N ILE A 212 12.97 -6.30 -18.79
CA ILE A 212 13.05 -5.83 -20.18
C ILE A 212 14.52 -5.49 -20.46
N SER A 213 15.06 -6.00 -21.58
CA SER A 213 16.39 -5.63 -22.03
C SER A 213 16.40 -4.19 -22.52
N ASP A 214 17.38 -3.39 -22.09
CA ASP A 214 17.59 -2.02 -22.56
C ASP A 214 18.09 -2.06 -24.03
N CYS A 215 17.23 -2.40 -24.98
CA CYS A 215 17.55 -2.46 -26.40
C CYS A 215 17.40 -1.07 -27.05
N THR A 216 17.93 -0.02 -26.44
CA THR A 216 17.89 1.34 -27.02
C THR A 216 18.95 1.57 -28.11
N GLY A 217 19.44 0.50 -28.75
CA GLY A 217 20.54 0.57 -29.73
C GLY A 217 20.39 -0.21 -31.03
N ILE A 218 19.29 -0.94 -31.28
CA ILE A 218 19.15 -1.77 -32.50
C ILE A 218 18.24 -1.14 -33.57
N ASP A 219 17.58 -0.02 -33.29
CA ASP A 219 16.73 0.68 -34.27
C ASP A 219 17.50 1.52 -35.31
N TYR A 220 18.81 1.27 -35.51
CA TYR A 220 19.54 1.79 -36.67
C TYR A 220 20.23 0.73 -37.54
N PHE A 221 20.08 -0.57 -37.23
CA PHE A 221 20.68 -1.64 -38.05
C PHE A 221 19.78 -2.82 -38.38
N ALA A 222 18.53 -2.87 -37.89
CA ALA A 222 17.61 -3.96 -38.19
C ALA A 222 16.71 -3.68 -39.42
N GLU A 223 17.32 -3.49 -40.59
CA GLU A 223 16.67 -3.92 -41.83
C GLU A 223 16.94 -5.39 -42.17
N GLN A 224 17.84 -6.14 -41.48
CA GLN A 224 18.13 -7.52 -41.91
C GLN A 224 18.33 -8.65 -40.90
N HIS A 225 18.32 -8.49 -39.57
CA HIS A 225 18.42 -9.66 -38.68
C HIS A 225 17.47 -9.64 -37.48
N GLN A 226 16.56 -10.63 -37.46
CA GLN A 226 15.67 -10.98 -36.35
C GLN A 226 16.49 -11.58 -35.20
N GLU A 227 17.04 -10.76 -34.31
CA GLU A 227 17.40 -11.22 -32.97
C GLU A 227 16.26 -10.91 -32.01
N THR A 228 15.69 -11.96 -31.42
CA THR A 228 14.62 -11.83 -30.43
C THR A 228 15.22 -11.36 -29.10
N PRO A 229 14.69 -10.29 -28.47
CA PRO A 229 15.18 -9.83 -27.18
C PRO A 229 15.05 -10.94 -26.13
N LEU A 230 16.04 -11.05 -25.26
CA LEU A 230 16.08 -12.08 -24.21
C LEU A 230 15.12 -11.69 -23.08
N ILE A 231 13.90 -12.23 -23.10
CA ILE A 231 12.88 -11.93 -22.10
C ILE A 231 13.04 -12.87 -20.90
N ILE A 232 13.33 -12.32 -19.72
CA ILE A 232 13.28 -13.08 -18.46
C ILE A 232 11.91 -12.85 -17.82
N ASN A 233 11.06 -13.89 -17.91
CA ASN A 233 9.62 -13.82 -17.58
C ASN A 233 9.27 -13.81 -16.09
N HIS A 234 10.24 -14.01 -15.19
CA HIS A 234 10.02 -13.92 -13.75
C HIS A 234 11.34 -13.91 -12.97
N LEU A 235 11.58 -12.89 -12.16
CA LEU A 235 12.70 -12.86 -11.23
C LEU A 235 12.20 -12.66 -9.80
N THR A 236 12.12 -13.76 -9.05
CA THR A 236 12.02 -13.71 -7.59
C THR A 236 13.38 -14.03 -6.99
N MET A 237 14.00 -13.04 -6.37
CA MET A 237 15.28 -13.24 -5.70
C MET A 237 15.11 -13.31 -4.19
N SER A 238 15.54 -14.44 -3.61
CA SER A 238 15.70 -14.58 -2.16
C SER A 238 16.96 -13.87 -1.67
N ILE A 239 17.01 -13.58 -0.36
CA ILE A 239 18.13 -12.93 0.35
C ILE A 239 19.50 -13.53 -0.01
N LYS A 240 19.59 -14.86 -0.17
CA LYS A 240 20.87 -15.56 -0.43
C LYS A 240 21.39 -15.34 -1.85
N THR A 241 20.49 -15.21 -2.83
CA THR A 241 20.85 -14.89 -4.22
C THR A 241 21.17 -13.40 -4.34
N PHE A 242 20.43 -12.57 -3.58
CA PHE A 242 20.61 -11.12 -3.51
C PHE A 242 21.98 -10.71 -2.94
N SER A 243 22.44 -11.32 -1.85
CA SER A 243 23.76 -11.02 -1.27
C SER A 243 24.91 -11.41 -2.21
N LYS A 244 24.80 -12.53 -2.93
CA LYS A 244 25.78 -12.91 -3.96
C LYS A 244 25.83 -11.91 -5.11
N LEU A 245 24.68 -11.55 -5.68
CA LEU A 245 24.61 -10.57 -6.78
C LEU A 245 25.09 -9.19 -6.34
N LYS A 246 24.76 -8.74 -5.12
CA LYS A 246 25.24 -7.48 -4.56
C LYS A 246 26.77 -7.45 -4.45
N ASN A 247 27.39 -8.54 -4.01
CA ASN A 247 28.85 -8.67 -3.95
C ASN A 247 29.47 -8.70 -5.35
N THR A 248 28.86 -9.40 -6.31
CA THR A 248 29.33 -9.45 -7.69
C THR A 248 29.23 -8.08 -8.36
N CYS A 249 28.11 -7.39 -8.19
CA CYS A 249 27.93 -6.02 -8.64
C CYS A 249 29.06 -5.14 -8.08
N GLN A 250 29.26 -5.10 -6.77
CA GLN A 250 30.33 -4.32 -6.13
C GLN A 250 31.74 -4.64 -6.67
N SER A 251 32.02 -5.89 -7.07
CA SER A 251 33.30 -6.27 -7.68
C SER A 251 33.46 -5.90 -9.17
N PHE A 252 32.36 -5.71 -9.89
CA PHE A 252 32.36 -5.28 -11.31
C PHE A 252 32.36 -3.75 -11.47
N PHE A 253 32.42 -2.97 -10.39
CA PHE A 253 32.30 -1.51 -10.38
C PHE A 253 33.64 -0.75 -10.22
N PHE A 254 34.79 -1.40 -10.44
CA PHE A 254 36.12 -0.75 -10.43
C PHE A 254 36.83 -0.74 -11.80
N TYR A 255 36.11 -0.97 -12.90
CA TYR A 255 36.62 -0.76 -14.26
C TYR A 255 35.59 -0.02 -15.12
#